data_AF-A0A5R9ATV9-F1
#
_entry.id   AF-A0A5R9ATV9-F1
#
_cell.length_a   1.000
_cell.length_b   1.000
_cell.length_c   1.000
_cell.angle_alpha   90.00
_cell.angle_beta   90.00
_cell.angle_gamma   90.00
#
_symmetry.space_group_name_H-M   'P 1'
#
loop_
_entity.id
_entity.type
_entity.pdbx_description
1 polymer ?
#
loop_
_entity_poly.entity_id
_entity_poly.type
_entity_poly.pdbx_seq_one_letter_code
_entity_poly.pdbx_strand_id
1 'polypeptide(L)' 'MKNSKQILEEITTLTTKIETDYPELYRYLDEEPLTLPEKPHPKMDEEQLNDYLESLQQLLKHHLETHELGKEG' A
#
# COMPACT_ATOMS: atom_id res chain seq x y z
N MET A 1 -1.90 -2.27 -20.15
CA MET A 1 -2.23 -3.14 -19.01
C MET A 1 -0.99 -3.19 -18.14
N LYS A 2 -1.04 -2.69 -16.90
CA LYS A 2 0.05 -2.89 -15.95
C LYS A 2 0.14 -4.39 -15.67
N ASN A 3 1.31 -4.98 -15.79
CA ASN A 3 1.47 -6.40 -15.49
C ASN A 3 1.42 -6.60 -13.97
N SER A 4 0.95 -7.75 -13.51
CA SER A 4 0.87 -8.09 -12.07
C SER A 4 2.20 -7.88 -11.33
N LYS A 5 3.34 -8.07 -12.02
CA LYS A 5 4.67 -7.74 -11.50
C LYS A 5 4.85 -6.25 -11.18
N GLN A 6 4.40 -5.36 -12.06
CA GLN A 6 4.50 -3.92 -11.83
C GLN A 6 3.65 -3.49 -10.63
N ILE A 7 2.45 -4.07 -10.49
CA ILE A 7 1.57 -3.78 -9.35
C ILE A 7 2.24 -4.23 -8.05
N LEU A 8 2.87 -5.41 -8.04
CA LEU A 8 3.65 -5.91 -6.90
C LEU A 8 4.86 -5.02 -6.57
N GLU A 9 5.59 -4.54 -7.58
CA GLU A 9 6.68 -3.58 -7.39
C GLU A 9 6.19 -2.26 -6.79
N GLU A 10 5.06 -1.73 -7.28
CA GLU A 10 4.44 -0.52 -6.74
C GLU A 10 3.99 -0.72 -5.29
N ILE A 11 3.32 -1.84 -4.99
CA ILE A 11 2.92 -2.22 -3.63
C ILE A 11 4.16 -2.25 -2.72
N THR A 12 5.19 -3.00 -3.11
CA THR A 12 6.43 -3.15 -2.31
C THR A 12 7.10 -1.80 -2.07
N THR A 13 7.12 -0.94 -3.09
CA THR A 13 7.69 0.41 -2.97
C THR A 13 6.88 1.28 -2.02
N LEU A 14 5.54 1.24 -2.12
CA LEU A 14 4.64 1.99 -1.24
C LEU A 14 4.72 1.52 0.20
N THR A 15 4.68 0.21 0.45
CA THR A 15 4.80 -0.34 1.80
C THR A 15 6.16 -0.05 2.42
N THR A 16 7.25 -0.17 1.65
CA THR A 16 8.59 0.21 2.13
C THR A 16 8.64 1.69 2.47
N LYS A 17 8.09 2.56 1.61
CA LYS A 17 8.03 3.99 1.89
C LYS A 17 7.20 4.30 3.14
N ILE A 18 6.08 3.61 3.32
CA ILE A 18 5.25 3.73 4.52
C ILE A 18 6.03 3.25 5.75
N GLU A 19 6.75 2.14 5.69
CA GLU A 19 7.60 1.66 6.79
C GLU A 19 8.70 2.67 7.16
N THR A 20 9.34 3.29 6.17
CA THR A 20 10.49 4.18 6.39
C THR A 20 10.11 5.62 6.74
N ASP A 21 9.16 6.22 6.00
CA ASP A 21 8.76 7.63 6.18
C ASP A 21 7.56 7.77 7.14
N TYR A 22 6.65 6.79 7.16
CA TYR A 22 5.38 6.84 7.89
C TYR A 22 5.19 5.60 8.79
N PRO A 23 6.13 5.26 9.68
CA PRO A 23 6.06 4.03 10.49
C PRO A 23 4.79 3.95 11.35
N GLU A 24 4.14 5.09 11.62
CA GLU A 24 2.82 5.17 12.25
C GLU A 24 1.72 4.54 11.39
N LEU A 25 1.73 4.76 10.06
CA LEU A 25 0.81 4.12 9.13
C LEU A 25 1.12 2.63 8.97
N TYR A 26 2.41 2.28 8.99
CA TYR A 26 2.86 0.89 8.89
C TYR A 26 2.33 0.02 10.04
N ARG A 27 2.16 0.58 11.24
CA ARG A 27 1.54 -0.15 12.36
C ARG A 27 0.10 -0.59 12.09
N TYR A 28 -0.65 0.14 11.27
CA TYR A 28 -1.99 -0.28 10.87
C TYR A 28 -1.95 -1.36 9.78
N LEU A 29 -0.83 -1.50 9.08
CA LEU A 29 -0.59 -2.59 8.12
C LEU A 29 -0.15 -3.88 8.81
N ASP A 30 0.54 -3.81 9.96
CA ASP A 30 1.04 -4.99 10.70
C ASP A 30 -0.11 -5.87 11.25
N GLU A 31 -1.30 -5.30 11.49
CA GLU A 31 -2.48 -6.07 11.90
C GLU A 31 -3.08 -6.93 10.78
N GLU A 32 -2.83 -6.57 9.51
CA GLU A 32 -3.18 -7.38 8.35
C GLU A 32 -1.90 -7.92 7.73
N PRO A 33 -1.45 -9.14 8.08
CA PRO A 33 -0.31 -9.73 7.42
C PRO A 33 -0.69 -9.99 5.96
N LEU A 34 -0.41 -9.03 5.09
CA LEU A 34 -0.14 -9.32 3.70
C LEU A 34 1.21 -10.02 3.68
N THR A 35 1.18 -11.30 4.03
CA THR A 35 2.08 -12.25 3.45
C THR A 35 1.83 -12.16 1.96
N LEU A 36 2.59 -11.29 1.27
CA LEU A 36 2.83 -11.40 -0.16
C LEU A 36 3.06 -12.88 -0.39
N PRO A 37 2.11 -13.57 -1.04
CA PRO A 37 2.19 -15.01 -1.03
C PRO A 37 3.46 -15.36 -1.81
N GLU A 38 4.45 -15.91 -1.12
CA GLU A 38 5.69 -16.44 -1.70
C GLU A 38 5.41 -17.56 -2.72
N LYS A 39 4.14 -17.92 -2.89
CA LYS A 39 3.62 -18.80 -3.93
C LYS A 39 2.77 -17.98 -4.89
N PRO A 40 2.95 -18.11 -6.21
CA PRO A 40 1.96 -17.65 -7.17
C PRO A 40 0.67 -18.43 -6.89
N HIS A 41 -0.22 -17.87 -6.06
CA HIS A 41 -1.58 -18.35 -6.00
C HIS A 41 -2.15 -18.13 -7.40
N PRO A 42 -2.64 -19.18 -8.09
CA PRO A 42 -3.19 -19.04 -9.44
C PRO A 42 -4.53 -18.28 -9.49
N LYS A 43 -4.86 -17.53 -8.43
CA LYS A 43 -6.12 -16.82 -8.21
C LYS A 43 -5.95 -15.49 -7.46
N MET A 44 -4.73 -14.97 -7.30
CA MET A 44 -4.61 -13.56 -6.94
C MET A 44 -4.78 -12.79 -8.25
N ASP A 45 -6.03 -12.50 -8.58
CA ASP A 45 -6.37 -11.76 -9.79
C ASP A 45 -5.71 -10.38 -9.74
N GLU A 46 -5.30 -9.88 -10.90
CA GLU A 46 -4.66 -8.56 -11.04
C GLU A 46 -5.53 -7.45 -10.43
N GLU A 47 -6.84 -7.68 -10.34
CA GLU A 47 -7.82 -6.86 -9.66
C GLU A 47 -7.55 -6.76 -8.14
N GLN A 48 -7.35 -7.87 -7.42
CA GLN A 48 -7.03 -7.85 -5.98
C GLN A 48 -5.72 -7.11 -5.69
N LEU A 49 -4.72 -7.27 -6.57
CA LEU A 49 -3.47 -6.54 -6.45
C LEU A 49 -3.68 -5.04 -6.66
N ASN A 50 -4.53 -4.66 -7.63
CA ASN A 50 -4.87 -3.26 -7.87
C ASN A 50 -5.65 -2.66 -6.70
N ASP A 51 -6.67 -3.35 -6.20
CA ASP A 51 -7.46 -2.94 -5.04
C ASP A 51 -6.58 -2.71 -3.81
N TYR A 52 -5.60 -3.60 -3.59
CA TYR A 52 -4.65 -3.45 -2.49
C TYR A 52 -3.71 -2.25 -2.71
N LEU A 53 -3.17 -2.08 -3.92
CA LEU A 53 -2.36 -0.91 -4.26
C LEU A 53 -3.13 0.40 -4.07
N GLU A 54 -4.37 0.45 -4.53
CA GLU A 54 -5.24 1.61 -4.41
C GLU A 54 -5.53 1.92 -2.94
N SER A 55 -5.80 0.90 -2.12
CA SER A 55 -6.00 1.05 -0.67
C SER A 55 -4.78 1.65 0.02
N LEU A 56 -3.57 1.18 -0.31
CA LEU A 56 -2.31 1.76 0.22
C LEU A 56 -2.10 3.21 -0.23
N GLN A 57 -2.39 3.52 -1.49
CA GLN A 57 -2.31 4.87 -2.02
C GLN A 57 -3.31 5.80 -1.34
N GLN A 58 -4.55 5.35 -1.13
CA GLN A 58 -5.58 6.10 -0.41
C GLN A 58 -5.19 6.35 1.05
N LEU A 59 -4.64 5.35 1.74
CA LEU A 59 -4.15 5.49 3.11
C LEU A 59 -3.07 6.57 3.21
N LEU A 60 -2.06 6.50 2.35
CA LEU A 60 -0.99 7.48 2.31
C LEU A 60 -1.52 8.87 1.92
N LYS A 61 -2.41 8.95 0.93
CA LYS A 61 -3.02 10.21 0.49
C LYS A 61 -3.83 10.85 1.62
N HIS A 62 -4.67 10.08 2.31
CA HIS A 62 -5.47 10.59 3.43
C HIS A 62 -4.57 11.09 4.56
N HIS A 63 -3.48 10.38 4.85
CA HIS A 63 -2.51 10.83 5.84
C HIS A 63 -1.85 12.14 5.41
N LEU A 64 -1.36 12.24 4.17
CA LEU A 64 -0.79 13.46 3.62
C LEU A 64 -1.78 14.61 3.62
N GLU A 65 -3.03 14.38 3.18
CA GLU A 65 -4.10 15.39 3.19
C GLU A 65 -4.41 15.85 4.62
N THR A 66 -4.48 14.94 5.58
CA THR A 66 -4.70 15.29 7.00
C THR A 66 -3.50 16.03 7.60
N HIS A 67 -2.28 15.65 7.22
CA HIS A 67 -1.05 16.27 7.71
C HIS A 67 -0.79 17.65 7.07
N GLU A 68 -1.20 17.85 5.81
CA GLU A 68 -1.14 19.13 5.10
C GLU A 68 -2.29 20.07 5.49
N LEU A 69 -3.52 19.57 5.73
CA LEU A 69 -4.63 20.38 6.26
C LEU A 69 -4.39 20.86 7.70
N GLY A 70 -3.43 20.27 8.42
CA GLY A 70 -2.96 20.78 9.72
C GLY A 70 -2.17 22.09 9.63
N LYS A 71 -1.92 22.61 8.41
CA LYS A 71 -1.28 23.92 8.17
C LYS A 71 -2.25 24.97 7.64
N GLU A 72 -3.49 24.99 8.11
CA GLU A 72 -4.31 26.21 8.11
C GLU A 72 -4.76 26.50 9.55
N GLY A 73 -4.07 27.46 10.17
CA GLY A 73 -4.32 27.97 11.52
C GLY A 73 -3.31 29.05 11.89
#